data_AF-B6ILA6-F1
#
_entry.id   AF-B6ILA6-F1
#
_cell.length_a   1.000
_cell.length_b   1.000
_cell.length_c   1.000
_cell.angle_alpha   90.00
_cell.angle_beta   90.00
_cell.angle_gamma   90.00
#
_symmetry.space_group_name_H-M   'P 1'
#
loop_
_entity.id
_entity.type
_entity.pdbx_description
1 polymer ?
#
loop_
_entity_poly.entity_id
_entity_poly.type
_entity_poly.pdbx_seq_one_letter_code
_entity_poly.pdbx_strand_id
1 'polypeptide(L)'
;MSCHRACKDCWKNYLTHKIKVRKFEIQCLGKDCEIVLNEEAILSFLQENIDTIELYHKVGLEDFVAVNRFLKWCPGINCGRVVKVSE
;
A
#
# COMPACT_ATOMS: atom_id res chain seq x y z
N MET A 1 0.16 -5.26 -13.52
CA MET A 1 1.04 -6.25 -14.21
C MET A 1 2.49 -5.82 -14.00
N SER A 2 3.43 -6.72 -13.66
CA SER A 2 4.85 -6.37 -13.51
C SER A 2 5.62 -6.51 -14.83
N CYS A 3 6.56 -5.59 -15.11
CA CYS A 3 7.37 -5.59 -16.33
C CYS A 3 8.67 -6.41 -16.21
N HIS A 4 9.09 -6.77 -14.99
CA HIS A 4 10.32 -7.51 -14.72
C HIS A 4 10.03 -8.84 -14.03
N ARG A 5 10.86 -9.85 -14.33
CA ARG A 5 10.76 -11.18 -13.73
C ARG A 5 11.67 -11.28 -12.51
N ALA A 6 11.13 -11.88 -11.46
CA ALA A 6 11.87 -12.36 -10.29
C ALA A 6 11.10 -13.54 -9.70
N CYS A 7 11.72 -14.31 -8.81
CA CYS A 7 10.98 -15.36 -8.11
C CYS A 7 9.92 -14.76 -7.17
N LYS A 8 8.95 -15.59 -6.77
CA LYS A 8 7.87 -15.17 -5.85
C LYS A 8 8.43 -14.61 -4.54
N ASP A 9 9.47 -15.22 -3.99
CA ASP A 9 10.08 -14.79 -2.72
C ASP A 9 10.76 -13.42 -2.83
N CYS A 10 11.44 -13.14 -3.95
CA CYS A 10 12.02 -11.82 -4.20
C CYS A 10 10.93 -10.74 -4.27
N TRP A 11 9.83 -11.01 -4.97
CA TRP A 11 8.68 -10.10 -5.03
C TRP A 11 8.06 -9.90 -3.65
N LYS A 12 7.80 -10.98 -2.91
CA LYS A 12 7.24 -10.95 -1.56
C LYS A 12 8.09 -10.10 -0.61
N ASN A 13 9.42 -10.33 -0.59
CA ASN A 13 10.33 -9.58 0.27
C ASN A 13 10.42 -8.10 -0.11
N TYR A 14 10.52 -7.81 -1.41
CA TYR A 14 10.54 -6.43 -1.91
C TYR A 14 9.28 -5.66 -1.54
N LEU A 15 8.10 -6.22 -1.82
CA LEU A 15 6.81 -5.61 -1.50
C LEU A 15 6.64 -5.42 0.00
N THR A 16 6.95 -6.45 0.80
CA THR A 16 6.88 -6.38 2.27
C THR A 16 7.74 -5.23 2.80
N HIS A 17 8.96 -5.08 2.29
CA HIS A 17 9.83 -3.97 2.68
C HIS A 17 9.25 -2.61 2.27
N LYS A 18 8.78 -2.45 1.02
CA LYS A 18 8.20 -1.20 0.51
C LYS A 18 6.95 -0.76 1.28
N ILE A 19 6.08 -1.72 1.62
CA ILE A 19 4.86 -1.47 2.40
C ILE A 19 5.22 -1.07 3.83
N LYS A 20 6.21 -1.74 4.45
CA LYS A 20 6.68 -1.39 5.81
C LYS A 20 7.28 0.00 5.90
N VAL A 21 7.92 0.51 4.85
CA VAL A 21 8.38 1.90 4.77
C VAL A 21 7.28 2.89 4.31
N ARG A 22 6.01 2.49 4.41
CA ARG A 22 4.81 3.28 4.13
C ARG A 22 4.77 3.89 2.72
N LYS A 23 5.12 3.11 1.70
CA LYS A 23 4.89 3.49 0.30
C LYS A 23 3.66 2.78 -0.24
N PHE A 24 2.59 3.53 -0.51
CA PHE A 24 1.41 3.00 -1.19
C PHE A 24 1.67 2.82 -2.70
N GLU A 25 2.27 3.83 -3.35
CA GLU A 25 2.68 3.74 -4.75
C GLU A 25 4.01 2.99 -4.87
N ILE A 26 3.93 1.71 -5.24
CA ILE A 26 5.09 0.82 -5.33
C ILE A 26 5.48 0.62 -6.80
N GLN A 27 6.68 1.07 -7.15
CA GLN A 27 7.29 0.80 -8.44
C GLN A 27 7.76 -0.65 -8.57
N CYS A 28 7.89 -1.10 -9.81
CA CYS A 28 8.48 -2.38 -10.17
C CYS A 28 9.87 -2.56 -9.52
N LEU A 29 10.22 -3.81 -9.17
CA LEU A 29 11.53 -4.12 -8.56
C LEU A 29 12.73 -3.92 -9.51
N GLY A 30 12.47 -3.78 -10.82
CA GLY A 30 13.51 -3.55 -11.81
C GLY A 30 14.25 -2.25 -11.53
N LYS A 31 15.59 -2.29 -11.62
CA LYS A 31 16.40 -1.08 -11.49
C LYS A 31 15.99 -0.06 -12.54
N ASP A 32 15.85 1.20 -12.13
CA ASP A 32 15.47 2.33 -12.99
C ASP A 32 14.10 2.15 -13.69
N CYS A 33 13.24 1.28 -13.16
CA CYS A 33 11.89 1.05 -13.68
C CYS A 33 10.86 1.88 -12.91
N GLU A 34 10.19 2.81 -13.60
CA GLU A 34 9.20 3.71 -12.99
C GLU A 34 7.75 3.19 -13.06
N ILE A 35 7.55 1.98 -13.60
CA ILE A 35 6.21 1.39 -13.71
C ILE A 35 5.66 1.10 -12.32
N VAL A 36 4.56 1.76 -11.97
CA VAL A 36 3.81 1.53 -10.74
C VAL A 36 2.99 0.24 -10.86
N LEU A 37 3.06 -0.59 -9.83
CA LEU A 37 2.29 -1.83 -9.76
C LEU A 37 0.84 -1.53 -9.39
N ASN A 38 -0.09 -2.22 -10.03
CA ASN A 38 -1.49 -2.22 -9.62
C ASN A 38 -1.71 -3.14 -8.41
N GLU A 39 -2.79 -2.89 -7.67
CA GLU A 39 -3.17 -3.65 -6.48
C GLU A 39 -3.25 -5.15 -6.75
N GLU A 40 -3.88 -5.58 -7.84
CA GLU A 40 -3.98 -7.00 -8.21
C GLU A 40 -2.61 -7.68 -8.28
N ALA A 41 -1.60 -7.02 -8.86
CA ALA A 41 -0.25 -7.57 -8.92
C ALA A 41 0.38 -7.67 -7.53
N ILE A 42 0.25 -6.62 -6.70
CA ILE A 42 0.76 -6.60 -5.33
C ILE A 42 0.15 -7.75 -4.52
N LEU A 43 -1.18 -7.88 -4.54
CA LEU A 43 -1.91 -8.91 -3.80
C LEU A 43 -1.56 -10.32 -4.31
N SER A 44 -1.32 -10.50 -5.60
CA SER A 44 -0.93 -11.80 -6.16
C SER A 44 0.41 -12.33 -5.63
N PHE A 45 1.35 -11.45 -5.27
CA PHE A 45 2.64 -11.83 -4.69
C PHE A 45 2.59 -11.97 -3.16
N LEU A 46 1.54 -11.47 -2.52
CA LEU A 46 1.39 -11.43 -1.06
C LEU A 46 0.32 -12.38 -0.53
N GLN A 47 -0.25 -13.26 -1.36
CA GLN A 47 -1.40 -14.12 -1.03
C GLN A 47 -1.30 -14.84 0.34
N GLU A 48 -0.08 -15.23 0.73
CA GLU A 48 0.19 -15.96 1.99
C GLU A 48 0.66 -15.05 3.15
N ASN A 49 0.65 -13.72 2.98
CA ASN A 49 1.18 -12.74 3.92
C ASN A 49 0.10 -11.73 4.32
N ILE A 50 -0.90 -12.22 5.06
CA ILE A 50 -2.11 -11.50 5.47
C ILE A 50 -1.74 -10.19 6.20
N ASP A 51 -0.80 -10.24 7.16
CA ASP A 51 -0.37 -9.05 7.91
C ASP A 51 0.14 -7.93 7.00
N THR A 52 0.85 -8.29 5.93
CA THR A 52 1.38 -7.30 4.97
C THR A 52 0.28 -6.76 4.05
N ILE A 53 -0.71 -7.58 3.71
CA ILE A 53 -1.90 -7.13 2.96
C ILE A 53 -2.71 -6.13 3.79
N GLU A 54 -2.96 -6.43 5.07
CA GLU A 54 -3.66 -5.52 5.98
C GLU A 54 -2.90 -4.19 6.13
N LEU A 55 -1.57 -4.26 6.27
CA LEU A 55 -0.73 -3.06 6.33
C LEU A 55 -0.78 -2.25 5.02
N TYR A 56 -0.79 -2.91 3.86
CA TYR A 56 -0.91 -2.24 2.56
C TYR A 56 -2.20 -1.43 2.46
N HIS A 57 -3.35 -2.03 2.79
CA HIS A 57 -4.64 -1.32 2.78
C HIS A 57 -4.66 -0.18 3.80
N LYS A 58 -4.08 -0.39 4.99
CA LYS A 58 -3.98 0.66 6.01
C LYS A 58 -3.18 1.86 5.52
N VAL A 59 -2.00 1.63 4.94
CA VAL A 59 -1.15 2.70 4.39
C VAL A 59 -1.89 3.44 3.26
N GLY A 60 -2.57 2.70 2.37
CA GLY A 60 -3.38 3.31 1.31
C GLY A 60 -4.51 4.19 1.83
N LEU A 61 -5.21 3.75 2.89
CA LEU A 61 -6.24 4.56 3.54
C LEU A 61 -5.65 5.81 4.22
N GLU A 62 -4.51 5.67 4.89
CA GLU A 62 -3.79 6.80 5.50
C GLU A 62 -3.41 7.85 4.46
N ASP A 63 -2.80 7.44 3.34
CA ASP A 63 -2.42 8.33 2.24
C ASP A 63 -3.65 9.00 1.60
N PHE A 64 -4.72 8.23 1.35
CA PHE A 64 -5.97 8.75 0.79
C PHE A 64 -6.62 9.82 1.67
N VAL A 65 -6.65 9.59 2.99
CA VAL A 65 -7.18 10.57 3.95
C VAL A 65 -6.28 11.79 4.04
N ALA A 66 -4.96 11.62 3.97
CA ALA A 66 -4.00 12.72 4.07
C ALA A 66 -4.13 13.73 2.93
N VAL A 67 -4.42 13.28 1.71
CA VAL A 67 -4.54 14.15 0.52
C VAL A 67 -5.93 14.73 0.32
N ASN A 68 -6.96 14.17 0.96
CA ASN A 68 -8.34 14.65 0.81
C ASN A 68 -8.71 15.66 1.89
N ARG A 69 -8.82 16.95 1.52
CA ARG A 69 -9.15 18.03 2.46
C ARG A 69 -10.47 17.84 3.22
N PHE A 70 -11.39 17.06 2.68
CA PHE A 70 -12.70 16.79 3.26
C PHE A 70 -12.73 15.53 4.13
N LEU A 71 -11.62 14.81 4.28
CA LEU A 71 -11.51 13.64 5.12
C LEU A 71 -10.56 13.92 6.28
N LYS A 72 -10.96 13.53 7.49
CA LYS A 72 -10.14 13.63 8.70
C LYS A 72 -10.25 12.35 9.51
N TRP A 73 -9.15 11.95 10.14
CA TRP A 73 -9.16 10.87 11.13
C TRP A 73 -9.92 11.31 12.39
N CYS A 74 -10.75 10.42 12.94
CA CYS A 74 -11.36 10.62 14.25
C CYS A 74 -10.26 10.68 15.33
N PRO A 75 -10.23 11.71 16.20
CA PRO A 75 -9.18 11.88 17.21
C PRO A 75 -9.28 10.88 18.37
N GLY A 76 -10.36 10.09 18.44
CA GLY A 76 -10.52 9.06 19.48
C GLY A 76 -9.39 8.03 19.43
N ILE A 77 -8.79 7.75 20.59
CA ILE A 77 -7.72 6.76 20.73
C ILE A 77 -8.21 5.40 20.21
N ASN A 78 -7.48 4.81 19.27
CA ASN A 78 -7.80 3.54 18.61
C ASN A 78 -9.18 3.49 17.91
N CYS A 79 -9.76 4.64 17.54
CA CYS A 79 -11.07 4.68 16.88
C CYS A 79 -11.02 4.14 15.44
N GLY A 80 -10.00 4.53 14.66
CA GLY A 80 -9.79 4.05 13.29
C GLY A 80 -10.85 4.47 12.28
N ARG A 81 -11.74 5.43 12.62
CA ARG A 81 -12.78 5.94 11.71
C ARG A 81 -12.33 7.21 11.02
N VAL A 82 -12.79 7.38 9.77
CA VAL A 82 -12.62 8.59 8.97
C VAL A 82 -13.94 9.36 8.95
N VAL A 83 -13.87 10.67 9.16
CA VAL A 83 -15.03 11.58 9.15
C VAL A 83 -14.95 12.45 7.90
N LYS A 84 -16.08 12.57 7.19
CA LYS A 84 -16.25 13.55 6.11
C LYS A 84 -16.65 14.87 6.74
N VAL A 85 -15.86 15.91 6.50
CA VAL A 85 -16.21 17.28 6.89
C VAL A 85 -16.91 17.97 5.72
N SER A 86 -18.09 18.52 5.97
CA SER A 86 -18.75 19.48 5.08
C SER A 86 -18.14 20.87 5.29
N GLU A 87 -18.23 21.74 4.27
CA GLU A 87 -17.95 23.17 4.42
C GLU A 87 -18.77 23.80 5.55
#